data_AF-A0A9N9PLY1-F1
#
_entry.id   AF-A0A9N9PLY1-F1
#
_cell.length_a   1.000
_cell.length_b   1.000
_cell.length_c   1.000
_cell.angle_alpha   90.00
_cell.angle_beta   90.00
_cell.angle_gamma   90.00
#
_symmetry.space_group_name_H-M   'P 1'
#
loop_
_entity.id
_entity.type
_entity.pdbx_description
1 polymer ?
#
loop_
_entity_poly.entity_id
_entity_poly.type
_entity_poly.pdbx_seq_one_letter_code
_entity_poly.pdbx_strand_id
1 'polypeptide(L)'
;NITIIPKLSRGFASPASVKVPITLHGIDGRYATALFSAAAKTDNLNNVELELKQVKSAIKKDAKINNFLEDPSLNRNQKKLGVQEFLKQGKYCDITKSFFQVLAENGRLNETIKIVDAYTSLMAAHRGEILVTIITAKELEPKLSDKLKASLSKSKFVKPNQKLLIENKINPSILGGLVIEVGEDQTIDLSIASKIAKLNKLLT
;
A
#
# COMPACT_ATOMS: atom_id res chain seq x y z
N ASN A 1 11.08 34.13 -46.20
CA ASN A 1 10.77 34.19 -44.76
C ASN A 1 9.88 33.04 -44.34
N ILE A 2 10.47 31.92 -43.90
CA ILE A 2 9.75 30.88 -43.14
C ILE A 2 10.71 30.45 -42.02
N THR A 3 10.48 30.99 -40.82
CA THR A 3 11.26 30.71 -39.61
C THR A 3 10.72 29.43 -38.96
N ILE A 4 11.53 28.38 -38.89
CA ILE A 4 11.22 27.13 -38.20
C ILE A 4 11.65 27.27 -36.74
N ILE A 5 10.69 27.27 -35.82
CA ILE A 5 10.93 27.28 -34.37
C ILE A 5 11.12 25.83 -33.91
N PRO A 6 12.27 25.43 -33.33
CA PRO A 6 12.42 24.09 -32.80
C PRO A 6 11.60 23.93 -31.50
N LYS A 7 10.69 22.95 -31.49
CA LYS A 7 10.00 22.50 -30.27
C LYS A 7 11.04 21.91 -29.31
N LEU A 8 11.38 22.69 -28.28
CA LEU A 8 12.22 22.25 -27.17
C LEU A 8 11.44 21.22 -26.34
N SER A 9 11.65 19.93 -26.62
CA SER A 9 11.20 18.86 -25.72
C SER A 9 12.03 18.94 -24.44
N ARG A 10 11.41 19.42 -23.37
CA ARG A 10 12.01 19.35 -22.02
C ARG A 10 12.01 17.88 -21.60
N GLY A 11 13.07 17.16 -21.96
CA GLY A 11 13.42 15.90 -21.32
C GLY A 11 13.76 16.18 -19.88
N PHE A 12 12.83 15.91 -18.96
CA PHE A 12 13.16 15.83 -17.54
C PHE A 12 14.03 14.58 -17.36
N ALA A 13 15.34 14.77 -17.35
CA ALA A 13 16.29 13.77 -16.93
C ALA A 13 16.04 13.45 -15.44
N SER A 14 15.46 12.27 -15.16
CA SER A 14 15.32 11.76 -13.80
C SER A 14 16.66 11.21 -13.32
N PRO A 15 17.27 11.75 -12.25
CA PRO A 15 18.52 11.20 -11.72
C PRO A 15 18.25 9.85 -11.05
N ALA A 16 18.96 8.82 -11.51
CA ALA A 16 19.00 7.45 -11.00
C ALA A 16 17.63 6.84 -10.68
N SER A 17 17.08 6.11 -11.64
CA SER A 17 15.86 5.32 -11.52
C SER A 17 16.04 4.21 -10.48
N VAL A 18 15.75 4.52 -9.21
CA VAL A 18 15.45 3.49 -8.20
C VAL A 18 14.33 2.63 -8.76
N LYS A 19 14.60 1.34 -9.03
CA LYS A 19 13.58 0.42 -9.53
C LYS A 19 12.54 0.20 -8.43
N VAL A 20 11.37 0.77 -8.64
CA VAL A 20 10.21 0.57 -7.79
C VAL A 20 9.65 -0.83 -8.09
N PRO A 21 9.46 -1.70 -7.08
CA PRO A 21 9.11 -3.10 -7.30
C PRO A 21 7.69 -3.31 -7.84
N ILE A 22 6.77 -2.37 -7.57
CA ILE A 22 5.39 -2.37 -8.06
C ILE A 22 5.00 -0.97 -8.53
N THR A 23 4.20 -0.88 -9.60
CA THR A 23 3.64 0.38 -10.08
C THR A 23 2.29 0.60 -9.41
N LEU A 24 2.26 1.48 -8.40
CA LEU A 24 1.03 1.87 -7.73
C LEU A 24 0.33 2.95 -8.56
N HIS A 25 -0.94 2.73 -8.87
CA HIS A 25 -1.77 3.68 -9.63
C HIS A 25 -2.50 4.64 -8.69
N GLY A 26 -2.87 5.82 -9.19
CA GLY A 26 -3.57 6.85 -8.43
C GLY A 26 -2.66 7.92 -7.82
N ILE A 27 -3.28 8.85 -7.08
CA ILE A 27 -2.59 9.99 -6.46
C ILE A 27 -1.68 9.47 -5.32
N ASP A 28 -2.20 8.57 -4.51
CA ASP A 28 -1.53 8.01 -3.34
C ASP A 28 -0.31 7.18 -3.75
N GLY A 29 -0.46 6.38 -4.81
CA GLY A 29 0.61 5.59 -5.40
C GLY A 29 1.76 6.42 -5.94
N ARG A 30 1.48 7.58 -6.55
CA ARG A 30 2.53 8.51 -7.03
C ARG A 30 3.32 9.12 -5.88
N TYR A 31 2.64 9.52 -4.81
CA TYR A 31 3.30 10.05 -3.61
C TYR A 31 4.12 8.98 -2.88
N ALA A 32 3.57 7.77 -2.71
CA ALA A 32 4.27 6.65 -2.11
C ALA A 32 5.52 6.26 -2.92
N THR A 33 5.41 6.24 -4.25
CA THR A 33 6.53 5.94 -5.16
C THR A 33 7.62 7.02 -5.08
N ALA A 34 7.24 8.29 -5.04
CA ALA A 34 8.19 9.40 -4.90
C ALA A 34 8.91 9.35 -3.54
N LEU A 35 8.17 9.07 -2.46
CA LEU A 35 8.74 8.91 -1.12
C LEU A 35 9.72 7.74 -1.07
N PHE A 36 9.36 6.60 -1.65
CA PHE A 36 10.23 5.43 -1.73
C PHE A 36 11.50 5.70 -2.54
N SER A 37 11.39 6.37 -3.68
CA SER A 37 12.55 6.77 -4.48
C SER A 37 13.48 7.71 -3.70
N ALA A 38 12.93 8.65 -2.91
CA ALA A 38 13.70 9.53 -2.05
C ALA A 38 14.37 8.76 -0.90
N ALA A 39 13.62 7.91 -0.19
CA ALA A 39 14.11 7.12 0.93
C ALA A 39 15.19 6.12 0.50
N ALA A 40 15.03 5.48 -0.66
CA ALA A 40 16.00 4.55 -1.24
C ALA A 40 17.33 5.22 -1.63
N LYS A 41 17.32 6.50 -2.04
CA LYS A 41 18.56 7.25 -2.32
C LYS A 41 19.37 7.58 -1.07
N THR A 42 18.73 7.53 0.09
CA THR A 42 19.31 7.89 1.39
C THR A 42 19.45 6.69 2.34
N ASP A 43 19.17 5.48 1.86
CA ASP A 43 19.19 4.23 2.62
C ASP A 43 18.37 4.23 3.93
N ASN A 44 17.38 5.13 4.04
CA ASN A 44 16.55 5.32 5.25
C ASN A 44 15.16 4.66 5.16
N LEU A 45 14.99 3.70 4.26
CA LEU A 45 13.71 3.05 3.94
C LEU A 45 12.98 2.49 5.18
N ASN A 46 13.70 1.78 6.05
CA ASN A 46 13.14 1.16 7.26
C ASN A 46 12.73 2.19 8.32
N ASN A 47 13.55 3.24 8.49
CA ASN A 47 13.25 4.32 9.45
C ASN A 47 11.98 5.07 9.03
N VAL A 48 11.89 5.43 7.74
CA VAL A 48 10.69 6.08 7.18
C VAL A 48 9.46 5.19 7.35
N GLU A 49 9.57 3.89 7.14
CA GLU A 49 8.43 2.96 7.36
C GLU A 49 7.93 2.98 8.81
N LEU A 50 8.84 2.94 9.79
CA LEU A 50 8.49 2.98 11.20
C LEU A 50 7.83 4.30 11.59
N GLU A 51 8.37 5.41 11.11
CA GLU A 51 7.83 6.75 11.34
C GLU A 51 6.42 6.90 10.75
N LEU A 52 6.21 6.44 9.51
CA LEU A 52 4.90 6.45 8.88
C LEU A 52 3.87 5.59 9.64
N LYS A 53 4.28 4.43 10.16
CA LYS A 53 3.43 3.58 11.02
C LYS A 53 3.07 4.26 12.33
N GLN A 54 4.01 4.99 12.95
CA GLN A 54 3.75 5.78 14.15
C GLN A 54 2.76 6.91 13.86
N VAL A 55 2.94 7.65 12.77
CA VAL A 55 2.01 8.71 12.35
C VAL A 55 0.61 8.14 12.10
N LYS A 56 0.49 7.04 11.35
CA LYS A 56 -0.80 6.36 11.13
C LYS A 56 -1.47 5.96 12.45
N SER A 57 -0.69 5.45 13.40
CA SER A 57 -1.20 5.04 14.71
C SER A 57 -1.65 6.24 15.54
N ALA A 58 -0.93 7.37 15.49
CA ALA A 58 -1.32 8.60 16.17
C ALA A 58 -2.62 9.18 15.59
N ILE A 59 -2.74 9.24 14.26
CA ILE A 59 -3.96 9.70 13.58
C ILE A 59 -5.17 8.83 13.96
N LYS A 60 -4.99 7.50 14.04
CA LYS A 60 -6.08 6.58 14.44
C LYS A 60 -6.47 6.71 15.92
N LYS A 61 -5.55 7.09 16.81
CA LYS A 61 -5.82 7.24 18.24
C LYS A 61 -6.57 8.54 18.53
N ASP A 62 -6.20 9.63 17.86
CA ASP A 62 -6.80 10.95 18.08
C ASP A 62 -7.79 11.31 16.96
N ALA A 63 -9.08 11.06 17.21
CA ALA A 63 -10.16 11.45 16.31
C ALA A 63 -10.17 12.97 16.00
N LYS A 64 -9.65 13.80 16.91
CA LYS A 64 -9.49 15.25 16.70
C LYS A 64 -8.49 15.56 15.58
N ILE A 65 -7.39 14.79 15.51
CA ILE A 65 -6.40 14.93 14.45
C ILE A 65 -7.01 14.47 13.13
N ASN A 66 -7.73 13.35 13.13
CA ASN A 66 -8.39 12.87 11.92
C ASN A 66 -9.39 13.89 11.35
N ASN A 67 -10.25 14.46 12.21
CA ASN A 67 -11.20 15.49 11.81
C ASN A 67 -10.50 16.77 11.31
N PHE A 68 -9.38 17.16 11.94
CA PHE A 68 -8.57 18.29 11.49
C PHE A 68 -7.93 18.06 10.10
N LEU A 69 -7.50 16.83 9.83
CA LEU A 69 -6.94 16.46 8.53
C LEU A 69 -8.04 16.44 7.47
N GLU A 70 -9.20 15.85 7.78
CA GLU A 70 -10.33 15.70 6.84
C GLU A 70 -11.06 17.01 6.52
N ASP A 71 -11.14 17.95 7.46
CA ASP A 71 -11.93 19.19 7.28
C ASP A 71 -11.40 20.07 6.14
N PRO A 72 -12.12 20.21 5.02
CA PRO A 72 -11.67 20.99 3.86
C PRO A 72 -11.74 22.51 4.10
N SER A 73 -12.39 22.96 5.17
CA SER A 73 -12.64 24.37 5.49
C SER A 73 -11.42 25.07 6.11
N LEU A 74 -10.48 24.28 6.64
CA LEU A 74 -9.25 24.77 7.27
C LEU A 74 -8.25 25.28 6.24
N ASN A 75 -7.74 26.49 6.47
CA ASN A 75 -6.79 27.13 5.57
C ASN A 75 -5.47 26.32 5.48
N ARG A 76 -4.93 26.16 4.26
CA ARG A 76 -3.75 25.31 4.00
C ARG A 76 -2.54 25.69 4.86
N ASN A 77 -2.38 26.98 5.15
CA ASN A 77 -1.30 27.50 6.00
C ASN A 77 -1.45 27.06 7.46
N GLN A 78 -2.68 27.04 8.01
CA GLN A 78 -2.94 26.57 9.36
C GLN A 78 -2.73 25.06 9.47
N LYS A 79 -3.15 24.29 8.47
CA LYS A 79 -2.86 22.85 8.39
C LYS A 79 -1.36 22.58 8.33
N LYS A 80 -0.61 23.33 7.51
CA LYS A 80 0.85 23.21 7.41
C LYS A 80 1.54 23.46 8.74
N LEU A 81 1.15 24.50 9.47
CA LEU A 81 1.71 24.81 10.79
C LEU A 81 1.37 23.71 11.81
N GLY A 82 0.11 23.26 11.87
CA GLY A 82 -0.30 22.19 12.79
C GLY A 82 0.46 20.88 12.54
N VAL A 83 0.65 20.50 11.27
CA VAL A 83 1.44 19.32 10.89
C VAL A 83 2.92 19.52 11.21
N GLN A 84 3.49 20.70 10.97
CA GLN A 84 4.88 20.98 11.33
C GLN A 84 5.12 20.91 12.84
N GLU A 85 4.22 21.44 13.67
CA GLU A 85 4.35 21.37 15.12
C GLU A 85 4.25 19.92 15.62
N PHE A 86 3.32 19.13 15.07
CA PHE A 86 3.24 17.70 15.36
C PHE A 86 4.53 16.95 14.97
N LEU A 87 5.11 17.28 13.83
CA LEU A 87 6.36 16.67 13.34
C LEU A 87 7.63 17.20 14.04
N LYS A 88 7.56 18.34 14.74
CA LYS A 88 8.66 18.81 15.60
C LYS A 88 8.67 18.10 16.94
N GLN A 89 7.49 17.72 17.45
CA GLN A 89 7.37 16.96 18.70
C GLN A 89 7.89 15.52 18.54
N GLY A 90 7.75 14.92 17.36
CA GLY A 90 8.37 13.63 17.05
C GLY A 90 9.77 13.77 16.45
N LYS A 91 10.69 12.90 16.86
CA LYS A 91 12.03 12.79 16.24
C LYS A 91 11.92 12.09 14.88
N TYR A 92 11.34 12.76 13.88
CA TYR A 92 11.21 12.25 12.52
C TYR A 92 12.41 12.63 11.64
N CYS A 93 12.73 11.77 10.67
CA CYS A 93 13.72 12.00 9.63
C CYS A 93 13.34 13.20 8.74
N ASP A 94 14.36 13.87 8.18
CA ASP A 94 14.17 15.07 7.34
C ASP A 94 13.38 14.77 6.06
N ILE A 95 13.45 13.54 5.56
CA ILE A 95 12.69 13.06 4.41
C ILE A 95 11.20 13.00 4.75
N THR A 96 10.86 12.42 5.90
CA THR A 96 9.48 12.33 6.40
C THR A 96 8.90 13.72 6.63
N LYS A 97 9.67 14.64 7.24
CA LYS A 97 9.25 16.04 7.43
C LYS A 97 9.00 16.76 6.10
N SER A 98 9.93 16.63 5.16
CA SER A 98 9.80 17.23 3.82
C SER A 98 8.59 16.66 3.07
N PHE A 99 8.35 15.36 3.21
CA PHE A 99 7.21 14.69 2.61
C PHE A 99 5.88 15.23 3.13
N PHE A 100 5.72 15.34 4.44
CA PHE A 100 4.50 15.91 5.04
C PHE A 100 4.32 17.39 4.72
N GLN A 101 5.41 18.16 4.60
CA GLN A 101 5.33 19.54 4.11
C GLN A 101 4.76 19.60 2.69
N VAL A 102 5.27 18.75 1.79
CA VAL A 102 4.76 18.66 0.41
C VAL A 102 3.29 18.24 0.39
N LEU A 103 2.87 17.30 1.25
CA LEU A 103 1.45 16.91 1.36
C LEU A 103 0.56 18.05 1.87
N ALA A 104 1.05 18.82 2.85
CA ALA A 104 0.33 19.98 3.39
C ALA A 104 0.17 21.10 2.36
N GLU A 105 1.23 21.43 1.61
CA GLU A 105 1.20 22.44 0.55
C GLU A 105 0.22 22.07 -0.57
N ASN A 106 0.18 20.79 -0.89
CA ASN A 106 -0.68 20.23 -1.90
C ASN A 106 -2.12 19.96 -1.40
N GLY A 107 -2.37 20.07 -0.10
CA GLY A 107 -3.68 19.80 0.51
C GLY A 107 -4.13 18.34 0.48
N ARG A 108 -3.20 17.37 0.39
CA ARG A 108 -3.51 15.92 0.37
C ARG A 108 -3.25 15.24 1.74
N LEU A 109 -3.36 16.00 2.82
CA LEU A 109 -3.19 15.48 4.18
C LEU A 109 -4.25 14.42 4.56
N ASN A 110 -5.42 14.51 3.93
CA ASN A 110 -6.53 13.58 4.12
C ASN A 110 -6.16 12.17 3.61
N GLU A 111 -5.34 12.10 2.56
CA GLU A 111 -4.91 10.85 1.93
C GLU A 111 -3.67 10.24 2.59
N THR A 112 -3.17 10.83 3.68
CA THR A 112 -2.01 10.33 4.43
C THR A 112 -2.15 8.85 4.77
N ILE A 113 -3.33 8.41 5.21
CA ILE A 113 -3.56 7.02 5.60
C ILE A 113 -3.38 6.09 4.39
N LYS A 114 -3.95 6.43 3.24
CA LYS A 114 -3.85 5.64 2.02
C LYS A 114 -2.43 5.61 1.47
N ILE A 115 -1.73 6.74 1.54
CA ILE A 115 -0.32 6.84 1.15
C ILE A 115 0.56 5.93 2.03
N VAL A 116 0.34 5.91 3.35
CA VAL A 116 1.10 5.05 4.26
C VAL A 116 0.85 3.56 3.94
N ASP A 117 -0.39 3.21 3.60
CA ASP A 117 -0.72 1.84 3.18
C ASP A 117 -0.08 1.47 1.85
N ALA A 118 -0.15 2.35 0.86
CA ALA A 118 0.53 2.19 -0.42
C ALA A 118 2.06 2.04 -0.25
N TYR A 119 2.67 2.82 0.64
CA TYR A 119 4.10 2.71 0.95
C TYR A 119 4.44 1.38 1.64
N THR A 120 3.57 0.90 2.54
CA THR A 120 3.76 -0.39 3.21
C THR A 120 3.70 -1.55 2.21
N SER A 121 2.74 -1.53 1.27
CA SER A 121 2.67 -2.49 0.16
C SER A 121 3.92 -2.45 -0.72
N LEU A 122 4.45 -1.25 -0.97
CA LEU A 122 5.69 -1.04 -1.73
C LEU A 122 6.91 -1.65 -1.02
N MET A 123 7.01 -1.47 0.30
CA MET A 123 8.07 -2.03 1.13
C MET A 123 7.98 -3.56 1.20
N ALA A 124 6.76 -4.11 1.32
CA ALA A 124 6.54 -5.56 1.26
C ALA A 124 7.03 -6.11 -0.09
N ALA A 125 6.63 -5.48 -1.20
CA ALA A 125 7.09 -5.87 -2.53
C ALA A 125 8.62 -5.75 -2.69
N HIS A 126 9.25 -4.73 -2.10
CA HIS A 126 10.71 -4.57 -2.10
C HIS A 126 11.43 -5.68 -1.33
N ARG A 127 10.85 -6.14 -0.21
CA ARG A 127 11.36 -7.29 0.56
C ARG A 127 11.07 -8.64 -0.09
N GLY A 128 10.29 -8.66 -1.18
CA GLY A 128 9.79 -9.90 -1.78
C GLY A 128 8.73 -10.57 -0.89
N GLU A 129 8.02 -9.80 -0.09
CA GLU A 129 6.88 -10.26 0.69
C GLU A 129 5.60 -10.12 -0.14
N ILE A 130 4.82 -11.20 -0.26
CA ILE A 130 3.49 -11.17 -0.87
C ILE A 130 2.46 -11.38 0.23
N LEU A 131 1.49 -10.46 0.28
CA LEU A 131 0.34 -10.56 1.15
C LEU A 131 -0.66 -11.53 0.52
N VAL A 132 -1.01 -12.57 1.27
CA VAL A 132 -1.98 -13.59 0.86
C VAL A 132 -3.13 -13.55 1.85
N THR A 133 -4.30 -13.15 1.39
CA THR A 133 -5.52 -13.18 2.19
C THR A 133 -6.24 -14.50 1.95
N ILE A 134 -6.43 -15.29 3.01
CA ILE A 134 -7.20 -16.53 2.95
C ILE A 134 -8.56 -16.26 3.58
N ILE A 135 -9.61 -16.29 2.76
CA ILE A 135 -11.00 -16.10 3.20
C ILE A 135 -11.65 -17.47 3.36
N THR A 136 -12.11 -17.75 4.58
CA THR A 136 -12.67 -19.06 4.93
C THR A 136 -13.98 -18.95 5.70
N ALA A 137 -14.81 -19.98 5.58
CA ALA A 137 -16.11 -20.04 6.25
C ALA A 137 -16.00 -20.24 7.78
N LYS A 138 -14.93 -20.90 8.22
CA LYS A 138 -14.65 -21.25 9.61
C LYS A 138 -13.18 -20.99 9.90
N GLU A 139 -12.88 -20.69 11.16
CA GLU A 139 -11.51 -20.51 11.64
C GLU A 139 -10.62 -21.70 11.27
N LEU A 140 -9.45 -21.38 10.73
CA LEU A 140 -8.49 -22.35 10.23
C LEU A 140 -7.71 -23.00 11.37
N GLU A 141 -7.69 -24.33 11.40
CA GLU A 141 -6.78 -25.07 12.28
C GLU A 141 -5.31 -24.74 11.87
N PRO A 142 -4.39 -24.52 12.83
CA PRO A 142 -3.00 -24.16 12.53
C PRO A 142 -2.31 -25.18 11.60
N LYS A 143 -2.62 -26.47 11.73
CA LYS A 143 -2.11 -27.52 10.84
C LYS A 143 -2.50 -27.33 9.37
N LEU A 144 -3.70 -26.78 9.13
CA LEU A 144 -4.18 -26.50 7.77
C LEU A 144 -3.53 -25.24 7.22
N SER A 145 -3.33 -24.21 8.06
CA SER A 145 -2.58 -22.99 7.70
C SER A 145 -1.16 -23.31 7.23
N ASP A 146 -0.44 -24.19 7.92
CA ASP A 146 0.93 -24.55 7.55
C ASP A 146 1.01 -25.40 6.28
N LYS A 147 0.02 -26.28 6.05
CA LYS A 147 -0.11 -26.99 4.77
C LYS A 147 -0.40 -26.01 3.63
N LEU A 148 -1.27 -25.02 3.84
CA LEU A 148 -1.58 -24.00 2.84
C LEU A 148 -0.36 -23.14 2.55
N LYS A 149 0.42 -22.72 3.55
CA LYS A 149 1.72 -22.07 3.36
C LYS A 149 2.63 -22.88 2.45
N ALA A 150 2.79 -24.17 2.74
CA ALA A 150 3.65 -25.07 1.98
C ALA A 150 3.16 -25.30 0.53
N SER A 151 1.85 -25.37 0.32
CA SER A 151 1.25 -25.50 -1.01
C SER A 151 1.33 -24.21 -1.81
N LEU A 152 1.12 -23.05 -1.18
CA LEU A 152 1.18 -21.74 -1.82
C LEU A 152 2.60 -21.34 -2.20
N SER A 153 3.58 -21.62 -1.35
CA SER A 153 5.00 -21.39 -1.66
C SER A 153 5.54 -22.28 -2.78
N LYS A 154 4.89 -23.42 -3.06
CA LYS A 154 5.18 -24.30 -4.20
C LYS A 154 4.38 -23.95 -5.46
N SER A 155 3.40 -23.06 -5.36
CA SER A 155 2.49 -22.75 -6.46
C SER A 155 3.10 -21.74 -7.42
N LYS A 156 2.76 -21.83 -8.70
CA LYS A 156 3.27 -20.96 -9.79
C LYS A 156 2.90 -19.48 -9.65
N PHE A 157 2.02 -19.16 -8.70
CA PHE A 157 1.53 -17.81 -8.42
C PHE A 157 2.51 -16.99 -7.57
N VAL A 158 3.48 -17.64 -6.91
CA VAL A 158 4.50 -16.99 -6.09
C VAL A 158 5.84 -17.19 -6.79
N LYS A 159 6.62 -16.11 -6.99
CA LYS A 159 7.97 -16.26 -7.57
C LYS A 159 8.84 -17.04 -6.57
N PRO A 160 9.77 -17.90 -7.04
CA PRO A 160 10.65 -18.63 -6.15
C PRO A 160 11.41 -17.63 -5.24
N ASN A 161 11.41 -17.89 -3.92
CA ASN A 161 11.99 -17.07 -2.83
C ASN A 161 11.18 -15.88 -2.27
N GLN A 162 9.88 -15.76 -2.53
CA GLN A 162 9.05 -14.75 -1.87
C GLN A 162 8.51 -15.22 -0.51
N LYS A 163 8.56 -14.34 0.50
CA LYS A 163 8.01 -14.60 1.84
C LYS A 163 6.50 -14.34 1.82
N LEU A 164 5.71 -15.30 2.29
CA LEU A 164 4.25 -15.17 2.31
C LEU A 164 3.78 -14.63 3.65
N LEU A 165 3.19 -13.43 3.64
CA LEU A 165 2.45 -12.87 4.76
C LEU A 165 0.99 -13.31 4.62
N ILE A 166 0.54 -14.21 5.49
CA ILE A 166 -0.83 -14.74 5.43
C ILE A 166 -1.73 -13.98 6.39
N GLU A 167 -2.78 -13.38 5.85
CA GLU A 167 -3.90 -12.82 6.60
C GLU A 167 -5.12 -13.73 6.49
N ASN A 168 -5.60 -14.26 7.61
CA ASN A 168 -6.81 -15.07 7.64
C ASN A 168 -8.03 -14.17 7.87
N LYS A 169 -9.00 -14.21 6.96
CA LYS A 169 -10.32 -13.57 7.13
C LYS A 169 -11.40 -14.63 7.21
N ILE A 170 -12.33 -14.45 8.14
CA ILE A 170 -13.49 -15.33 8.28
C ILE A 170 -14.68 -14.64 7.62
N ASN A 171 -15.26 -15.29 6.61
CA ASN A 171 -16.49 -14.83 5.98
C ASN A 171 -17.52 -15.97 6.00
N PRO A 172 -18.54 -15.92 6.88
CA PRO A 172 -19.55 -16.97 6.99
C PRO A 172 -20.50 -17.01 5.79
N SER A 173 -20.46 -15.99 4.91
CA SER A 173 -21.23 -15.99 3.65
C SER A 173 -20.74 -17.08 2.67
N ILE A 174 -19.51 -17.54 2.84
CA ILE A 174 -18.98 -18.67 2.08
C ILE A 174 -19.55 -19.94 2.74
N LEU A 175 -20.45 -20.64 2.04
CA LEU A 175 -21.11 -21.85 2.55
C LEU A 175 -20.11 -22.98 2.89
N GLY A 176 -18.91 -22.90 2.33
CA GLY A 176 -17.76 -23.75 2.66
C GLY A 176 -16.66 -23.65 1.60
N GLY A 177 -15.50 -24.21 1.91
CA GLY A 177 -14.29 -24.10 1.09
C GLY A 177 -13.41 -22.90 1.48
N LEU A 178 -12.49 -22.54 0.58
CA LEU A 178 -11.52 -21.48 0.81
C LEU A 178 -11.36 -20.62 -0.45
N VAL A 179 -11.20 -19.32 -0.25
CA VAL A 179 -10.83 -18.36 -1.30
C VAL A 179 -9.47 -17.80 -0.91
N ILE A 180 -8.51 -17.86 -1.83
CA ILE A 180 -7.15 -17.35 -1.61
C ILE A 180 -6.97 -16.16 -2.54
N GLU A 181 -6.71 -15.00 -1.96
CA GLU A 181 -6.34 -13.79 -2.69
C GLU A 181 -4.82 -13.60 -2.53
N VAL A 182 -4.09 -13.63 -3.63
CA VAL A 182 -2.63 -13.47 -3.69
C VAL A 182 -2.35 -12.09 -4.30
N GLY A 183 -1.97 -11.13 -3.46
CA GLY A 183 -1.83 -9.74 -3.90
C GLY A 183 -3.14 -9.13 -4.41
N GLU A 184 -3.06 -8.19 -5.35
CA GLU A 184 -4.21 -7.46 -5.90
C GLU A 184 -4.83 -8.15 -7.14
N ASP A 185 -4.07 -8.97 -7.87
CA ASP A 185 -4.45 -9.43 -9.21
C ASP A 185 -4.82 -10.91 -9.31
N GLN A 186 -4.57 -11.72 -8.28
CA GLN A 186 -4.72 -13.17 -8.37
C GLN A 186 -5.65 -13.70 -7.29
N THR A 187 -6.83 -14.15 -7.69
CA THR A 187 -7.79 -14.81 -6.80
C THR A 187 -7.97 -16.26 -7.21
N ILE A 188 -7.86 -17.15 -6.23
CA ILE A 188 -8.08 -18.59 -6.37
C ILE A 188 -9.32 -18.92 -5.54
N ASP A 189 -10.44 -19.02 -6.23
CA ASP A 189 -11.70 -19.41 -5.61
C ASP A 189 -11.86 -20.94 -5.65
N LEU A 190 -11.75 -21.55 -4.47
CA LEU A 190 -12.02 -22.97 -4.23
C LEU A 190 -13.25 -23.14 -3.30
N SER A 191 -14.17 -22.18 -3.32
CA SER A 191 -15.42 -22.25 -2.58
C SER A 191 -16.37 -23.30 -3.16
N ILE A 192 -17.15 -23.90 -2.27
CA ILE A 192 -18.19 -24.87 -2.63
C ILE A 192 -19.29 -24.20 -3.46
N ALA A 193 -19.60 -22.94 -3.16
CA ALA A 193 -20.56 -22.13 -3.90
C ALA A 193 -20.19 -22.03 -5.40
N SER A 194 -18.93 -21.71 -5.69
CA SER A 194 -18.43 -21.64 -7.07
C SER A 194 -18.42 -22.99 -7.78
N LYS A 195 -18.19 -24.08 -7.05
CA LYS A 195 -18.28 -25.44 -7.63
C LYS A 195 -19.72 -25.81 -7.99
N ILE A 196 -20.69 -25.52 -7.12
CA ILE A 196 -22.12 -25.74 -7.39
C ILE A 196 -22.59 -24.87 -8.56
N ALA A 197 -22.21 -23.59 -8.59
CA ALA A 197 -22.56 -22.68 -9.67
C ALA A 197 -22.04 -23.18 -11.04
N LYS A 198 -20.80 -23.70 -11.08
CA LYS A 198 -20.24 -24.31 -12.30
C LYS A 198 -21.02 -25.55 -12.73
N LEU A 199 -21.42 -26.41 -11.80
CA LEU A 199 -22.22 -27.60 -12.11
C LEU A 199 -23.61 -27.24 -12.65
N ASN A 200 -24.31 -26.30 -12.01
CA ASN A 200 -25.61 -25.83 -12.49
C ASN A 200 -25.51 -25.25 -13.91
N LYS A 201 -24.47 -24.46 -14.19
CA LYS A 201 -24.22 -23.88 -15.52
C LYS A 201 -23.93 -24.91 -16.60
N LEU A 202 -23.48 -26.12 -16.25
CA LEU A 202 -23.29 -27.22 -17.21
C LEU A 202 -24.57 -28.03 -17.43
N LEU A 203 -25.54 -27.91 -16.53
CA LEU A 203 -26.84 -28.59 -16.58
C LEU A 203 -27.95 -27.71 -17.18
N THR A 204 -27.66 -26.45 -17.51
CA THR A 204 -28.54 -25.51 -18.23
C THR A 204 -27.99 -25.23 -19.62
#